data_AF-A0A7K4F563-F1
#
_entry.id   AF-A0A7K4F563-F1
#
_cell.length_a   1.000
_cell.length_b   1.000
_cell.length_c   1.000
_cell.angle_alpha   90.00
_cell.angle_beta   90.00
_cell.angle_gamma   90.00
#
_symmetry.space_group_name_H-M   'P 1'
#
loop_
_entity.id
_entity.type
_entity.pdbx_description
1 polymer ?
#
loop_
_entity_poly.entity_id
_entity_poly.type
_entity_poly.pdbx_seq_one_letter_code
_entity_poly.pdbx_strand_id
1 'polypeptide(L)'
;MSWRKIPMKFPGTCIVCAEKIEVNEIGLWAKGLGVKHEKCAQITELQCVVCGGPAGCPNCEFQDNCNIPNVSQLCICKKCGEQKDAYTTYVKSAKKKFTILNS
;
A
#
# COMPACT_ATOMS: atom_id res chain seq x y z
N MET A 1 15.94 4.08 13.16
CA MET A 1 14.91 4.83 13.91
C MET A 1 13.63 3.99 13.89
N SER A 2 13.14 3.53 15.04
CA SER A 2 12.02 2.58 15.11
C SER A 2 10.72 3.25 15.57
N TRP A 3 9.64 3.01 14.83
CA TRP A 3 8.29 3.40 15.22
C TRP A 3 7.83 2.56 16.41
N ARG A 4 7.28 3.20 17.45
CA ARG A 4 6.73 2.53 18.63
C ARG A 4 5.24 2.83 18.71
N LYS A 5 4.43 1.79 18.96
CA LYS A 5 3.01 1.95 19.26
C LYS A 5 2.89 2.54 20.67
N ILE A 6 2.28 3.71 20.79
CA ILE A 6 1.99 4.34 22.07
C ILE A 6 0.54 4.80 22.10
N PRO A 7 -0.17 4.63 23.22
CA PRO A 7 -1.44 5.30 23.43
C PRO A 7 -1.20 6.80 23.61
N MET A 8 -1.96 7.63 22.90
CA MET A 8 -1.81 9.07 22.97
C MET A 8 -2.35 9.63 24.29
N LYS A 9 -1.49 10.32 25.04
CA LYS A 9 -1.89 11.03 26.27
C LYS A 9 -2.48 12.42 25.99
N PHE A 10 -2.14 13.00 24.84
CA PHE A 10 -2.55 14.31 24.39
C PHE A 10 -2.91 14.23 22.90
N PRO A 11 -3.81 15.08 22.38
CA PRO A 11 -4.12 15.09 20.96
C PRO A 11 -2.87 15.46 20.17
N GLY A 12 -2.51 14.64 19.19
CA GLY A 12 -1.32 14.83 18.35
C GLY A 12 -1.68 14.88 16.88
N THR A 13 -0.98 15.68 16.07
CA THR A 13 -1.26 15.76 14.63
C THR A 13 -0.53 14.65 13.87
N CYS A 14 -1.25 13.89 13.06
CA CYS A 14 -0.68 12.86 12.21
C CYS A 14 0.18 13.49 11.10
N ILE A 15 1.44 13.10 10.97
CA ILE A 15 2.33 13.62 9.91
C ILE A 15 1.93 13.22 8.49
N VAL A 16 1.01 12.25 8.32
CA VAL A 16 0.60 11.71 7.01
C VAL A 16 -0.68 12.34 6.50
N CYS A 17 -1.74 12.39 7.32
CA CYS A 17 -3.04 12.94 6.94
C CYS A 17 -3.31 14.34 7.50
N ALA A 18 -2.42 14.89 8.32
CA ALA A 18 -2.59 16.16 9.04
C ALA A 18 -3.82 16.23 9.98
N GLU A 19 -4.55 15.13 10.17
CA GLU A 19 -5.65 15.03 11.13
C GLU A 19 -5.14 14.83 12.56
N LYS A 20 -5.99 15.17 13.54
CA LYS A 20 -5.69 14.97 14.97
C LYS A 20 -5.94 13.52 15.36
N ILE A 21 -4.98 12.94 16.08
CA ILE A 21 -5.05 11.65 16.76
C ILE A 21 -5.62 11.94 18.15
N GLU A 22 -6.74 11.29 18.50
CA GLU A 22 -7.46 11.55 19.75
C GLU A 22 -6.75 10.97 20.98
N VAL A 23 -7.11 11.48 22.16
CA VAL A 23 -6.58 10.96 23.44
C VAL A 23 -7.08 9.53 23.64
N ASN A 24 -6.17 8.64 24.05
CA ASN A 24 -6.33 7.17 24.14
C ASN A 24 -6.30 6.40 22.81
N GLU A 25 -6.16 7.07 21.65
CA GLU A 25 -5.96 6.37 20.39
C GLU A 25 -4.50 5.85 20.25
N ILE A 26 -4.31 4.73 19.55
CA ILE A 26 -2.99 4.13 19.32
C ILE A 26 -2.31 4.84 18.15
N GLY A 27 -1.27 5.62 18.47
CA GLY A 27 -0.40 6.26 17.49
C GLY A 27 0.93 5.53 17.33
N LEU A 28 1.51 5.59 16.14
CA LEU A 28 2.90 5.22 15.90
C LEU A 28 3.77 6.46 16.09
N TRP A 29 4.61 6.45 17.12
CA TRP A 29 5.53 7.54 17.44
C TRP A 29 6.98 7.16 17.15
N ALA A 30 7.73 8.12 16.62
CA ALA A 30 9.16 7.99 16.43
C ALA A 30 9.87 9.28 16.91
N LYS A 31 10.95 9.09 17.69
CA LYS A 31 11.75 10.19 18.24
C LYS A 31 12.29 11.07 17.09
N GLY A 32 11.91 12.35 17.09
CA GLY A 32 12.37 13.34 16.10
C GLY A 32 11.58 13.39 14.79
N LEU A 33 10.67 12.45 14.53
CA LEU A 33 9.80 12.45 13.35
C LEU A 33 8.36 12.89 13.66
N GLY A 34 7.86 12.58 14.85
CA GLY A 34 6.49 12.88 15.26
C GLY A 34 5.63 11.64 15.41
N VAL A 35 4.33 11.78 15.17
CA VAL A 35 3.32 10.74 15.36
C VAL A 35 2.49 10.58 14.09
N LYS A 36 2.04 9.35 13.80
CA LYS A 36 1.05 9.06 12.75
C LYS A 36 0.03 8.04 13.25
N HIS A 37 -1.15 8.02 12.63
CA HIS A 37 -2.13 6.97 12.88
C HIS A 37 -1.55 5.59 12.53
N GLU A 38 -1.99 4.55 13.25
CA GLU A 38 -1.67 3.17 12.89
C GLU A 38 -2.10 2.84 11.45
N LYS A 39 -3.30 3.31 11.06
CA LYS A 39 -3.85 3.17 9.70
C LYS A 39 -2.99 3.87 8.65
N CYS A 40 -2.50 5.08 8.94
CA CYS A 40 -1.61 5.82 8.04
C CYS A 40 -0.21 5.20 7.89
N ALA A 41 0.14 4.21 8.71
CA ALA A 41 1.37 3.45 8.57
C ALA A 41 1.20 2.15 7.79
N GLN A 42 -0.04 1.71 7.56
CA GLN A 42 -0.32 0.59 6.67
C GLN A 42 -0.17 1.08 5.24
N ILE A 43 1.06 1.00 4.73
CA ILE A 43 1.28 1.05 3.30
C ILE A 43 0.78 -0.30 2.79
N THR A 44 -0.42 -0.32 2.21
CA THR A 44 -0.95 -1.50 1.53
C THR A 44 -0.13 -1.70 0.26
N GLU A 45 1.02 -2.35 0.38
CA GLU A 45 1.86 -2.69 -0.77
C GLU A 45 1.16 -3.78 -1.60
N LEU A 46 0.69 -3.39 -2.78
CA LEU A 46 0.17 -4.32 -3.76
C LEU A 46 1.34 -5.14 -4.36
N GLN A 47 1.09 -6.43 -4.59
CA GLN A 47 2.05 -7.32 -5.21
C GLN A 47 1.79 -7.45 -6.70
N CYS A 48 2.85 -7.46 -7.50
CA CYS A 48 2.75 -7.75 -8.92
C CYS A 48 2.23 -9.19 -9.13
N VAL A 49 1.17 -9.36 -9.93
CA VAL A 49 0.62 -10.70 -10.22
C VAL A 49 1.60 -11.57 -11.02
N VAL A 50 2.48 -10.95 -11.81
CA VAL A 50 3.42 -11.64 -12.71
C VAL A 50 4.65 -12.13 -11.97
N CYS A 51 5.31 -11.25 -11.21
CA CYS A 51 6.59 -11.57 -10.57
C CYS A 51 6.52 -11.69 -9.04
N GLY A 52 5.39 -11.37 -8.42
CA GLY A 52 5.25 -11.34 -6.95
C GLY A 52 6.02 -10.22 -6.25
N GLY A 53 6.82 -9.44 -7.00
CA GLY A 53 7.55 -8.30 -6.47
C GLY A 53 6.63 -7.15 -6.07
N PRO A 54 7.15 -6.15 -5.34
CA PRO A 54 6.38 -4.98 -4.95
C PRO A 54 5.92 -4.22 -6.19
N ALA A 55 4.61 -4.16 -6.40
CA ALA A 55 3.98 -3.17 -7.27
C ALA A 55 3.68 -1.94 -6.41
N GLY A 56 4.77 -1.33 -5.90
CA GLY A 56 4.71 -0.42 -4.77
C GLY A 56 3.97 0.87 -5.09
N CYS A 57 2.84 1.12 -4.43
CA CYS A 57 2.05 2.34 -4.54
C CYS A 57 2.73 3.66 -4.12
N PRO A 58 3.66 3.73 -3.14
CA PRO A 58 4.36 4.99 -2.82
C PRO A 58 5.51 5.35 -3.78
N ASN A 59 5.92 4.40 -4.63
CA ASN A 59 6.87 4.62 -5.73
C ASN A 59 6.21 4.33 -7.09
N CYS A 60 4.87 4.25 -7.13
CA CYS A 60 4.14 3.93 -8.35
C CYS A 60 3.90 5.23 -9.10
N GLU A 61 4.27 5.24 -10.38
CA GLU A 61 4.02 6.36 -11.30
C GLU A 61 2.51 6.61 -11.52
N PHE A 62 1.67 5.66 -11.08
CA PHE A 62 0.22 5.74 -11.14
C PHE A 62 -0.42 6.13 -9.79
N GLN A 63 0.37 6.56 -8.80
CA GLN A 63 -0.14 6.93 -7.47
C GLN A 63 -1.25 7.99 -7.54
N ASP A 64 -1.18 8.93 -8.49
CA ASP A 64 -2.17 10.00 -8.65
C ASP A 64 -3.53 9.51 -9.15
N ASN A 65 -3.58 8.37 -9.85
CA ASN A 65 -4.80 7.82 -10.46
C ASN A 65 -5.25 6.49 -9.85
N CYS A 66 -4.38 5.82 -9.10
CA CYS A 66 -4.63 4.49 -8.55
C CYS A 66 -5.25 4.59 -7.16
N ASN A 67 -6.59 4.49 -7.09
CA ASN A 67 -7.32 4.44 -5.84
C ASN A 67 -7.19 3.04 -5.20
N ILE A 68 -6.21 2.88 -4.30
CA ILE A 68 -5.84 1.61 -3.63
C ILE A 68 -7.03 0.82 -3.05
N PRO A 69 -7.96 1.42 -2.27
CA PRO A 69 -9.10 0.67 -1.74
C PRO A 69 -10.10 0.20 -2.81
N ASN A 70 -10.06 0.76 -4.02
CA ASN A 70 -11.02 0.47 -5.08
C ASN A 70 -10.42 -0.24 -6.30
N VAL A 71 -9.09 -0.25 -6.43
CA VAL A 71 -8.38 -0.94 -7.50
C VAL A 71 -8.31 -2.44 -7.21
N SER A 72 -8.38 -3.25 -8.28
CA SER A 72 -8.17 -4.69 -8.15
C SER A 72 -6.81 -4.98 -7.52
N GLN A 73 -6.73 -5.97 -6.63
CA GLN A 73 -5.48 -6.45 -6.02
C GLN A 73 -4.51 -7.11 -7.01
N LEU A 74 -4.79 -7.00 -8.31
CA LEU A 74 -4.05 -7.57 -9.44
C LEU A 74 -3.19 -6.51 -10.12
N CYS A 75 -2.22 -5.94 -9.42
CA CYS A 75 -1.31 -4.98 -10.05
C CYS A 75 -0.26 -5.66 -10.93
N ILE A 76 0.25 -4.91 -11.91
CA ILE A 76 1.44 -5.26 -12.68
C ILE A 76 2.52 -4.19 -12.45
N CYS A 77 3.75 -4.58 -12.18
CA CYS A 77 4.85 -3.63 -12.02
C CYS A 77 5.37 -3.17 -13.39
N LYS A 78 6.00 -1.99 -13.45
CA LYS A 78 6.52 -1.39 -14.69
C LYS A 78 7.40 -2.34 -15.51
N LYS A 79 8.34 -3.02 -14.85
CA LYS A 79 9.23 -4.00 -15.49
C LYS A 79 8.49 -5.12 -16.20
N CYS A 80 7.33 -5.53 -15.68
CA CYS A 80 6.49 -6.55 -16.30
C CYS A 80 5.53 -5.94 -17.32
N GLY A 81 5.12 -4.68 -17.17
CA GLY A 81 4.26 -3.95 -18.10
C GLY A 81 4.96 -3.51 -19.39
N GLU A 82 6.26 -3.22 -19.33
CA GLU A 82 7.07 -2.81 -20.49
C GLU A 82 7.52 -3.99 -21.38
N GLN A 83 7.24 -5.23 -20.98
CA GLN A 83 7.52 -6.40 -21.81
C GLN A 83 6.55 -6.46 -22.98
N LYS A 84 7.04 -6.84 -24.18
CA LYS A 84 6.20 -6.99 -25.39
C LYS A 84 5.00 -7.94 -25.17
N ASP A 85 5.16 -8.92 -24.28
CA ASP A 85 4.16 -9.93 -23.94
C ASP A 85 3.48 -9.67 -22.57
N ALA A 86 3.47 -8.42 -22.10
CA ALA A 86 2.95 -8.05 -20.79
C ALA A 86 1.49 -8.51 -20.57
N TYR A 87 0.62 -8.30 -21.56
CA TYR A 87 -0.79 -8.66 -21.47
C TYR A 87 -1.01 -10.18 -21.38
N THR A 88 -0.37 -10.95 -22.26
CA THR A 88 -0.52 -12.41 -22.28
C THR A 88 0.03 -13.03 -21.00
N THR A 89 1.15 -12.51 -20.51
CA THR A 89 1.78 -12.94 -19.26
C THR A 89 0.92 -12.57 -18.04
N TYR A 90 0.32 -11.38 -18.03
CA TYR A 90 -0.60 -10.93 -17.00
C TYR A 90 -1.84 -11.82 -16.93
N VAL A 91 -2.52 -12.05 -18.06
CA VAL A 91 -3.73 -12.89 -18.12
C VAL A 91 -3.42 -14.31 -17.67
N LYS A 92 -2.30 -14.89 -18.11
CA LYS A 92 -1.87 -16.23 -17.69
C LYS A 92 -1.61 -16.30 -16.19
N SER A 93 -0.95 -15.28 -15.62
CA SER A 93 -0.64 -15.22 -14.19
C SER A 93 -1.89 -14.99 -13.33
N ALA A 94 -2.80 -14.12 -13.78
CA ALA A 94 -4.08 -13.86 -13.13
C ALA A 94 -4.96 -15.12 -13.11
N LYS A 95 -5.09 -15.82 -14.25
CA LYS A 95 -5.83 -17.09 -14.35
C LYS A 95 -5.25 -18.19 -13.46
N LYS A 96 -3.93 -18.25 -13.32
CA LYS A 96 -3.26 -19.21 -12.44
C LYS A 96 -3.51 -18.89 -10.95
N LYS A 97 -3.50 -17.61 -10.59
CA LYS A 97 -3.65 -17.15 -9.21
C LYS A 97 -5.10 -17.18 -8.72
N PHE A 98 -6.05 -17.01 -9.63
CA PHE A 98 -7.49 -17.05 -9.35
C PHE A 98 -8.17 -18.04 -10.29
N THR A 99 -8.14 -19.32 -9.91
CA THR A 99 -8.87 -20.40 -10.59
C THR A 99 -10.39 -20.17 -10.65
N ILE A 100 -10.91 -19.33 -9.75
CA ILE A 100 -12.33 -18.95 -9.63
C ILE A 100 -12.80 -18.11 -10.84
N LEU A 101 -11.91 -17.40 -11.54
CA LEU A 101 -12.26 -16.54 -12.68
C LEU A 101 -12.41 -17.30 -14.02
N ASN A 102 -12.27 -18.63 -14.02
CA ASN A 102 -12.47 -19.48 -15.22
C ASN A 102 -13.83 -20.21 -15.24
N SER A 103 -14.87 -19.64 -14.61
CA SER A 103 -16.24 -20.15 -14.76
C SER A 103 -16.85 -19.72 -16.08
#